data_AF-X6LAA1-F1
#
_entry.id   AF-X6LAA1-F1
#
_cell.length_a   1.000
_cell.length_b   1.000
_cell.length_c   1.000
_cell.angle_alpha   90.00
_cell.angle_beta   90.00
_cell.angle_gamma   90.00
#
_symmetry.space_group_name_H-M   'P 1'
#
loop_
_entity.id
_entity.type
_entity.pdbx_description
1 polymer ?
#
loop_
_entity_poly.entity_id
_entity_poly.type
_entity_poly.pdbx_seq_one_letter_code
_entity_poly.pdbx_strand_id
1 'polypeptide(L)'
;MLNVYAKCGETNKMMEILNYSQRPEKFISIDEITCTTIMSGFLKAKKVQEMFDFYDNQIPKLTLNNDINLKYKLMIALKIIGHLKMMESIDENEIEKLSFYHQKILDIFHNELYPDIKFKPTSISLDGIDTLLQAHVLLNKKSWVKAVKD
;
A
#
# COMPACT_ATOMS: atom_id res chain seq x y z
N MET A 1 1.42 -16.55 -14.17
CA MET A 1 1.22 -15.51 -15.20
C MET A 1 0.86 -14.16 -14.59
N LEU A 2 -0.08 -14.07 -13.65
CA LEU A 2 -0.44 -12.82 -12.94
C LEU A 2 0.77 -12.05 -12.38
N ASN A 3 1.66 -12.73 -11.64
CA ASN A 3 2.89 -12.13 -11.10
C ASN A 3 3.81 -11.52 -12.17
N VAL A 4 3.85 -12.10 -13.37
CA VAL A 4 4.67 -11.57 -14.48
C VAL A 4 4.11 -10.22 -14.91
N TYR A 5 2.80 -10.13 -15.16
CA TYR A 5 2.17 -8.86 -15.53
C TYR A 5 2.25 -7.81 -14.42
N ALA A 6 2.09 -8.21 -13.16
CA ALA A 6 2.29 -7.32 -12.02
C ALA A 6 3.72 -6.74 -11.98
N LYS A 7 4.75 -7.58 -12.18
CA LYS A 7 6.15 -7.14 -12.22
C LYS A 7 6.45 -6.20 -13.38
N CYS A 8 5.77 -6.36 -14.51
CA CYS A 8 5.91 -5.49 -15.69
C CYS A 8 5.04 -4.22 -15.63
N GLY A 9 4.21 -4.04 -14.60
CA GLY A 9 3.26 -2.90 -14.53
C GLY A 9 2.11 -3.00 -15.53
N GLU A 10 1.87 -4.17 -16.13
CA GLU A 10 0.81 -4.45 -17.10
C GLU A 10 -0.54 -4.64 -16.37
N THR A 11 -1.04 -3.59 -15.73
CA THR A 11 -2.16 -3.68 -14.78
C THR A 11 -3.46 -4.17 -15.43
N ASN A 12 -3.70 -3.86 -16.70
CA ASN A 12 -4.91 -4.26 -17.41
C ASN A 12 -4.95 -5.78 -17.61
N LYS A 13 -3.85 -6.38 -18.08
CA LYS A 13 -3.72 -7.83 -18.25
C LYS A 13 -3.73 -8.56 -16.91
N MET A 14 -3.13 -7.96 -15.89
CA MET A 14 -3.17 -8.47 -14.51
C MET A 14 -4.62 -8.58 -14.00
N MET A 15 -5.42 -7.53 -14.17
CA MET A 15 -6.82 -7.51 -13.76
C MET A 15 -7.70 -8.41 -14.63
N GLU A 16 -7.42 -8.53 -15.92
CA GLU A 16 -8.11 -9.46 -16.81
C GLU A 16 -7.94 -10.91 -16.33
N ILE A 17 -6.73 -11.32 -15.95
CA ILE A 17 -6.48 -12.65 -15.37
C ILE A 17 -7.27 -12.87 -14.10
N LEU A 18 -7.24 -11.91 -13.16
CA LEU A 18 -8.01 -12.00 -11.92
C LEU A 18 -9.49 -12.17 -12.23
N ASN A 19 -10.07 -11.28 -13.03
CA ASN A 19 -11.50 -11.29 -13.33
C ASN A 19 -11.93 -12.58 -14.03
N TYR A 20 -11.09 -13.10 -14.93
CA TYR A 20 -11.33 -14.37 -15.59
C TYR A 20 -11.30 -15.55 -14.62
N SER A 21 -10.36 -15.54 -13.65
CA SER A 21 -10.24 -16.60 -12.65
C SER A 21 -11.33 -16.56 -11.58
N GLN A 22 -12.10 -15.47 -11.48
CA GLN A 22 -13.24 -15.35 -10.55
C GLN A 22 -14.59 -15.66 -11.21
N ARG A 23 -14.62 -16.12 -12.46
CA ARG A 23 -15.86 -16.54 -13.13
C ARG A 23 -16.34 -17.90 -12.61
N PRO A 24 -17.65 -18.14 -12.46
CA PRO A 24 -18.18 -19.41 -11.94
C PRO A 24 -17.67 -20.64 -12.69
N GLU A 25 -17.51 -20.58 -14.01
CA GLU A 25 -17.12 -21.74 -14.83
C GLU A 25 -15.62 -22.07 -14.71
N LYS A 26 -14.80 -21.14 -14.23
CA LYS A 26 -13.33 -21.25 -14.16
C LYS A 26 -12.79 -20.72 -12.84
N PHE A 27 -13.57 -20.89 -11.78
CA PHE A 27 -13.27 -20.31 -10.48
C PHE A 27 -11.96 -20.89 -9.94
N ILE A 28 -11.06 -20.00 -9.55
CA ILE A 28 -9.82 -20.32 -8.86
C ILE A 28 -9.79 -19.48 -7.59
N SER A 29 -9.75 -20.17 -6.45
CA SER A 29 -9.59 -19.53 -5.15
C SER A 29 -8.28 -18.74 -5.11
N ILE A 30 -8.35 -17.54 -4.55
CA ILE A 30 -7.20 -16.65 -4.36
C ILE A 30 -6.99 -16.36 -2.87
N ASP A 31 -5.79 -15.93 -2.55
CA ASP A 31 -5.32 -15.68 -1.19
C ASP A 31 -4.71 -14.27 -1.07
N GLU A 32 -4.22 -13.93 0.13
CA GLU A 32 -3.49 -12.70 0.39
C GLU A 32 -2.24 -12.52 -0.49
N ILE A 33 -1.60 -13.61 -0.94
CA ILE A 33 -0.42 -13.56 -1.82
C ILE A 33 -0.84 -13.00 -3.19
N THR A 34 -1.98 -13.44 -3.70
CA THR A 34 -2.55 -12.92 -4.95
C THR A 34 -2.90 -11.44 -4.81
N CYS A 35 -3.59 -11.05 -3.73
CA CYS A 35 -3.94 -9.67 -3.45
C CYS A 35 -2.71 -8.75 -3.34
N THR A 36 -1.69 -9.16 -2.58
CA THR A 36 -0.43 -8.39 -2.44
C THR A 36 0.32 -8.27 -3.75
N THR A 37 0.28 -9.30 -4.60
CA THR A 37 0.87 -9.25 -5.95
C THR A 37 0.18 -8.19 -6.81
N ILE A 38 -1.15 -8.12 -6.76
CA ILE A 38 -1.94 -7.12 -7.50
C ILE A 38 -1.66 -5.71 -7.00
N MET A 39 -1.71 -5.50 -5.68
CA MET A 39 -1.39 -4.21 -5.05
C MET A 39 0.02 -3.74 -5.44
N SER A 40 1.02 -4.63 -5.39
CA SER A 40 2.39 -4.33 -5.80
C SER A 40 2.47 -3.97 -7.30
N GLY A 41 1.71 -4.65 -8.15
CA GLY A 41 1.63 -4.35 -9.57
C GLY A 41 1.11 -2.94 -9.87
N PHE A 42 0.06 -2.50 -9.17
CA PHE A 42 -0.44 -1.13 -9.27
C PHE A 42 0.60 -0.10 -8.81
N LEU A 43 1.27 -0.33 -7.67
CA LEU A 43 2.32 0.57 -7.18
C LEU A 43 3.49 0.69 -8.16
N LYS A 44 3.93 -0.42 -8.77
CA LYS A 44 4.99 -0.41 -9.81
C LYS A 44 4.59 0.40 -11.05
N ALA A 45 3.32 0.33 -11.42
CA ALA A 45 2.76 1.11 -12.52
C ALA A 45 2.46 2.58 -12.14
N LYS A 46 2.83 3.03 -10.93
CA LYS A 46 2.52 4.36 -10.37
C LYS A 46 1.01 4.65 -10.29
N LYS A 47 0.17 3.61 -10.26
CA LYS A 47 -1.29 3.67 -10.18
C LYS A 47 -1.77 3.51 -8.74
N VAL A 48 -1.41 4.47 -7.90
CA VAL A 48 -1.62 4.40 -6.45
C VAL A 48 -3.11 4.45 -6.09
N GLN A 49 -3.90 5.24 -6.83
CA GLN A 49 -5.34 5.35 -6.58
C GLN A 49 -6.05 4.03 -6.88
N GLU A 50 -5.67 3.35 -7.96
CA GLU A 50 -6.19 2.03 -8.33
C GLU A 50 -5.75 0.94 -7.35
N MET A 51 -4.57 1.07 -6.74
CA MET A 51 -4.17 0.20 -5.64
C MET A 51 -5.14 0.33 -4.46
N PHE A 52 -5.48 1.56 -4.07
CA PHE A 52 -6.45 1.79 -2.99
C PHE A 52 -7.86 1.36 -3.38
N ASP A 53 -8.33 1.63 -4.60
CA ASP A 53 -9.63 1.12 -5.07
C ASP A 53 -9.68 -0.41 -5.03
N PHE A 54 -8.61 -1.08 -5.46
CA PHE A 54 -8.51 -2.53 -5.37
C PHE A 54 -8.64 -3.00 -3.91
N TYR A 55 -7.91 -2.38 -2.98
CA TYR A 55 -7.93 -2.75 -1.58
C TYR A 55 -9.28 -2.45 -0.89
N ASP A 56 -9.80 -1.23 -1.05
CA ASP A 56 -10.99 -0.76 -0.32
C ASP A 56 -12.30 -1.27 -0.92
N ASN A 57 -12.36 -1.49 -2.25
CA ASN A 57 -13.62 -1.81 -2.95
C ASN A 57 -13.65 -3.20 -3.58
N GLN A 58 -12.53 -3.76 -4.04
CA GLN A 58 -12.51 -5.04 -4.74
C GLN A 58 -12.22 -6.21 -3.81
N ILE A 59 -11.23 -6.10 -2.92
CA ILE A 59 -10.91 -7.16 -1.96
C ILE A 59 -12.12 -7.58 -1.10
N PRO A 60 -12.95 -6.66 -0.56
CA PRO A 60 -14.15 -7.05 0.19
C PRO A 60 -15.18 -7.86 -0.61
N LYS A 61 -15.23 -7.67 -1.93
CA LYS A 61 -16.08 -8.49 -2.82
C LYS A 61 -15.45 -9.86 -3.05
N LEU A 62 -14.14 -9.91 -3.20
CA LEU A 62 -13.38 -11.15 -3.38
C LEU A 62 -13.46 -12.04 -2.14
N THR A 63 -13.46 -11.47 -0.93
CA THR A 63 -13.59 -12.22 0.34
C THR A 63 -14.92 -12.97 0.48
N LEU A 64 -15.94 -12.66 -0.33
CA LEU A 64 -17.21 -13.40 -0.29
C LEU A 64 -17.05 -14.85 -0.75
N ASN A 65 -16.10 -15.11 -1.64
CA ASN A 65 -15.87 -16.42 -2.25
C ASN A 65 -14.46 -16.96 -2.00
N ASN A 66 -13.59 -16.19 -1.33
CA ASN A 66 -12.18 -16.51 -1.10
C ASN A 66 -11.82 -16.29 0.37
N ASP A 67 -10.99 -17.16 0.93
CA ASP A 67 -10.46 -17.01 2.29
C ASP A 67 -9.19 -16.12 2.25
N ILE A 68 -9.39 -14.81 2.33
CA ILE A 68 -8.30 -13.82 2.25
C ILE A 68 -8.05 -13.22 3.63
N ASN A 69 -6.84 -13.42 4.17
CA ASN A 69 -6.45 -12.81 5.43
C ASN A 69 -6.13 -11.31 5.27
N LEU A 70 -7.10 -10.44 5.57
CA LEU A 70 -6.94 -8.98 5.51
C LEU A 70 -5.89 -8.41 6.49
N LYS A 71 -5.53 -9.18 7.53
CA LYS A 71 -4.49 -8.80 8.49
C LYS A 71 -3.09 -9.24 8.05
N TYR A 72 -2.96 -9.74 6.82
CA TYR A 72 -1.67 -10.16 6.31
C TYR A 72 -0.69 -8.98 6.28
N LYS A 73 0.45 -9.15 6.97
CA LYS A 73 1.42 -8.08 7.24
C LYS A 73 1.87 -7.34 5.97
N LEU A 74 2.03 -8.06 4.86
CA LEU A 74 2.45 -7.47 3.59
C LEU A 74 1.36 -6.61 2.94
N MET A 75 0.07 -6.94 3.11
CA MET A 75 -1.02 -6.07 2.64
C MET A 75 -1.00 -4.74 3.39
N ILE A 76 -0.85 -4.82 4.72
CA ILE A 76 -0.74 -3.64 5.59
C ILE A 76 0.46 -2.77 5.19
N ALA A 77 1.63 -3.40 4.95
CA ALA A 77 2.82 -2.69 4.51
C ALA A 77 2.62 -2.00 3.14
N LEU A 78 1.94 -2.65 2.18
CA LEU A 78 1.65 -2.06 0.87
C LEU A 78 0.69 -0.87 0.95
N LYS A 79 -0.27 -0.84 1.90
CA LYS A 79 -1.09 0.35 2.17
C LYS A 79 -0.22 1.54 2.60
N ILE A 80 0.71 1.30 3.51
CA ILE A 80 1.64 2.33 3.98
C ILE A 80 2.49 2.87 2.82
N ILE A 81 3.04 1.97 2.00
CA ILE A 81 3.80 2.37 0.78
C ILE A 81 2.91 3.17 -0.17
N GLY A 82 1.64 2.82 -0.33
CA GLY A 82 0.67 3.59 -1.12
C GLY A 82 0.54 5.03 -0.62
N HIS A 83 0.32 5.23 0.68
CA HIS A 83 0.24 6.57 1.24
C HIS A 83 1.56 7.34 1.12
N LEU A 84 2.70 6.67 1.27
CA LEU A 84 4.01 7.26 1.06
C LEU A 84 4.17 7.75 -0.38
N LYS A 85 3.76 6.94 -1.37
CA LYS A 85 3.75 7.32 -2.79
C LYS A 85 2.81 8.49 -3.08
N MET A 86 1.68 8.60 -2.38
CA MET A 86 0.84 9.81 -2.44
C MET A 86 1.60 11.03 -1.94
N MET A 87 2.26 10.95 -0.78
CA MET A 87 3.08 12.05 -0.24
C MET A 87 4.21 12.48 -1.18
N GLU A 88 4.88 11.55 -1.84
CA GLU A 88 5.92 11.86 -2.84
C GLU A 88 5.39 12.72 -4.00
N SER A 89 4.14 12.49 -4.41
CA SER A 89 3.50 13.18 -5.54
C SER A 89 2.88 14.54 -5.19
N ILE A 90 2.72 14.83 -3.91
CA ILE A 90 2.09 16.06 -3.42
C ILE A 90 3.10 17.22 -3.44
N ASP A 91 2.61 18.40 -3.81
CA ASP A 91 3.41 19.63 -3.77
C ASP A 91 3.80 19.99 -2.33
N GLU A 92 5.02 20.48 -2.14
CA GLU A 92 5.55 20.80 -0.81
C GLU A 92 4.80 21.93 -0.07
N ASN A 93 3.96 22.70 -0.78
CA ASN A 93 3.12 23.73 -0.19
C ASN A 93 1.75 23.21 0.25
N GLU A 94 1.34 22.01 -0.16
CA GLU A 94 0.07 21.37 0.23
C GLU A 94 0.20 20.64 1.58
N ILE A 95 0.60 21.39 2.62
CA ILE A 95 0.92 20.86 3.97
C ILE A 95 -0.24 20.07 4.57
N GLU A 96 -1.48 20.50 4.35
CA GLU A 96 -2.67 19.79 4.87
C GLU A 96 -2.81 18.40 4.26
N LYS A 97 -2.58 18.24 2.94
CA LYS A 97 -2.63 16.93 2.28
C LYS A 97 -1.46 16.06 2.70
N LEU A 98 -0.25 16.61 2.82
CA LEU A 98 0.91 15.89 3.35
C LEU A 98 0.63 15.38 4.78
N SER A 99 0.08 16.23 5.64
CA SER A 99 -0.27 15.89 7.02
C SER A 99 -1.33 14.79 7.08
N PHE A 100 -2.34 14.86 6.20
CA PHE A 100 -3.38 13.84 6.10
C PHE A 100 -2.78 12.45 5.80
N TYR A 101 -1.96 12.33 4.75
CA TYR A 101 -1.34 11.05 4.39
C TYR A 101 -0.31 10.57 5.42
N HIS A 102 0.45 11.50 6.00
CA HIS A 102 1.37 11.18 7.10
C HIS A 102 0.61 10.58 8.30
N GLN A 103 -0.53 11.17 8.67
CA GLN A 103 -1.35 10.64 9.75
C GLN A 103 -1.90 9.24 9.41
N LYS A 104 -2.33 9.00 8.16
CA LYS A 104 -2.74 7.66 7.71
C LYS A 104 -1.62 6.63 7.86
N ILE A 105 -0.38 6.99 7.52
CA ILE A 105 0.79 6.12 7.71
C ILE A 105 0.96 5.78 9.20
N LEU A 106 0.93 6.78 10.08
CA LEU A 106 1.07 6.57 11.53
C LEU A 106 -0.07 5.73 12.12
N ASP A 107 -1.30 5.95 11.68
CA ASP A 107 -2.47 5.20 12.14
C ASP A 107 -2.35 3.72 11.75
N ILE A 108 -1.99 3.42 10.51
CA ILE A 108 -1.80 2.04 10.04
C ILE A 108 -0.60 1.41 10.75
N PHE A 109 0.52 2.13 10.87
CA PHE A 109 1.73 1.63 11.52
C PHE A 109 1.46 1.25 12.99
N HIS A 110 0.83 2.14 13.76
CA HIS A 110 0.59 1.92 15.19
C HIS A 110 -0.58 0.99 15.49
N ASN A 111 -1.63 0.97 14.67
CA ASN A 111 -2.86 0.24 15.00
C ASN A 111 -2.99 -1.08 14.26
N GLU A 112 -2.38 -1.22 13.07
CA GLU A 112 -2.47 -2.44 12.26
C GLU A 112 -1.13 -3.21 12.22
N LEU A 113 -0.01 -2.52 11.97
CA LEU A 113 1.29 -3.19 11.78
C LEU A 113 1.98 -3.56 13.09
N TYR A 114 1.93 -2.66 14.08
CA TYR A 114 2.53 -2.81 15.40
C TYR A 114 1.55 -2.39 16.52
N PRO A 115 0.40 -3.08 16.66
CA PRO A 115 -0.66 -2.71 17.62
C PRO A 115 -0.19 -2.63 19.08
N ASP A 116 0.82 -3.43 19.44
CA ASP A 116 1.32 -3.53 20.81
C ASP A 116 2.32 -2.43 21.20
N ILE A 117 2.77 -1.59 20.25
CA ILE A 117 3.84 -0.60 20.47
C ILE A 117 3.51 0.41 21.58
N LYS A 118 2.22 0.65 21.82
CA LYS A 118 1.73 1.56 22.87
C LYS A 118 1.75 0.93 24.27
N PHE A 119 1.82 -0.40 24.37
CA PHE A 119 1.65 -1.14 25.62
C PHE A 119 2.94 -1.81 26.11
N LYS A 120 3.85 -2.17 25.20
CA LYS A 120 5.11 -2.83 25.54
C LYS A 120 6.22 -2.52 24.55
N PRO A 121 7.49 -2.62 24.97
CA PRO A 121 8.62 -2.59 24.06
C PRO A 121 8.40 -3.58 22.91
N THR A 122 8.39 -3.07 21.68
CA THR A 122 8.08 -3.84 20.48
C THR A 122 9.25 -3.70 19.51
N SER A 123 9.76 -4.83 19.01
CA SER A 123 10.80 -4.81 17.98
C SER A 123 10.20 -4.38 16.65
N ILE A 124 10.79 -3.35 16.05
CA ILE A 124 10.39 -2.79 14.76
C ILE A 124 11.43 -3.20 13.72
N SER A 125 10.98 -3.66 12.55
CA SER A 125 11.89 -3.97 11.44
C SER A 125 12.57 -2.70 10.91
N LEU A 126 13.78 -2.84 10.35
CA LEU A 126 14.49 -1.73 9.70
C LEU A 126 13.64 -1.06 8.61
N ASP A 127 12.95 -1.85 7.79
CA ASP A 127 12.02 -1.34 6.77
C ASP A 127 10.88 -0.49 7.39
N GLY A 128 10.43 -0.85 8.58
CA GLY A 128 9.42 -0.09 9.30
C GLY A 128 9.94 1.25 9.80
N ILE A 129 11.19 1.28 10.29
CA ILE A 129 11.87 2.52 10.70
C ILE A 129 12.11 3.41 9.49
N ASP A 130 12.64 2.86 8.40
CA ASP A 130 12.89 3.57 7.14
C ASP A 130 11.61 4.21 6.60
N THR A 131 10.50 3.48 6.61
CA THR A 131 9.19 4.00 6.19
C THR A 131 8.74 5.21 7.02
N LEU A 132 8.92 5.17 8.35
CA LEU A 132 8.59 6.30 9.22
C LEU A 132 9.49 7.51 8.96
N LEU A 133 10.79 7.28 8.75
CA LEU A 133 11.75 8.33 8.43
C LEU A 133 11.39 9.01 7.10
N GLN A 134 11.10 8.23 6.06
CA GLN A 134 10.69 8.76 4.75
C GLN A 134 9.40 9.58 4.85
N ALA A 135 8.38 9.09 5.55
CA ALA A 135 7.14 9.82 5.77
C ALA A 135 7.40 11.16 6.48
N HIS A 136 8.27 11.17 7.51
CA HIS A 136 8.64 12.38 8.23
C HIS A 136 9.41 13.38 7.35
N VAL A 137 10.34 12.90 6.52
CA VAL A 137 11.08 13.74 5.57
C VAL A 137 10.12 14.38 4.57
N LEU A 138 9.20 13.60 3.99
CA LEU A 138 8.21 14.09 3.03
C LEU A 138 7.24 15.11 3.65
N LEU A 139 6.81 14.91 4.89
CA LEU A 139 5.98 15.89 5.60
C LEU A 139 6.68 17.26 5.71
N ASN A 140 8.01 17.25 5.85
CA ASN A 140 8.83 18.44 6.06
C ASN A 140 9.59 18.89 4.81
N LYS A 141 9.20 18.39 3.61
CA LYS A 141 9.92 18.56 2.34
C LYS A 141 10.35 20.01 2.08
N LYS A 142 9.43 20.97 2.28
CA LYS A 142 9.68 22.41 2.12
C LYS A 142 10.82 22.95 3.00
N SER A 143 10.91 22.46 4.23
CA SER A 143 11.96 22.89 5.18
C SER A 143 13.32 22.32 4.79
N TRP A 144 13.35 21.08 4.31
CA TRP A 144 14.57 20.42 3.84
C TRP A 144 15.13 21.07 2.58
N VAL A 145 14.28 21.35 1.59
CA VAL A 145 14.68 22.05 0.34
C VAL A 145 15.32 23.41 0.64
N LYS A 146 14.83 24.12 1.67
CA LYS A 146 15.41 25.40 2.09
C LYS A 146 16.74 25.28 2.84
N ALA A 147 16.97 24.15 3.51
CA ALA A 147 18.16 23.91 4.33
C ALA A 147 19.36 23.46 3.49
N VAL A 148 19.11 22.72 2.41
CA VAL A 148 20.13 22.34 1.41
C VAL A 148 20.24 23.49 0.40
N LYS A 149 20.94 24.56 0.79
CA LYS A 149 21.34 25.60 -0.17
C LYS A 149 22.58 25.13 -0.92
N ASP A 150 22.56 25.23 -2.24
CA ASP A 150 23.71 25.04 -3.13
C ASP A 150 24.85 26.03 -2.82
#